data_AF-A0A6N8UZF6-F1
#
_entry.id   AF-A0A6N8UZF6-F1
#
_cell.length_a   1.000
_cell.length_b   1.000
_cell.length_c   1.000
_cell.angle_alpha   90.00
_cell.angle_beta   90.00
_cell.angle_gamma   90.00
#
_symmetry.space_group_name_H-M   'P 1'
#
loop_
_entity.id
_entity.type
_entity.pdbx_description
1 polymer ?
#
loop_
_entity_poly.entity_id
_entity_poly.type
_entity_poly.pdbx_seq_one_letter_code
_entity_poly.pdbx_strand_id
1 'polypeptide(L)'
;MPRSNNRPLYRSFAAPESAALLILSFLFVLPVLACASGQVELPNPRRLVIYSGARLTPEKERMEEVDARVREQMDSITLDPSFMIITQPQEGPVYPWEQMRLNAQGDTVNLSYQPGGGLRRGAYLIYAHLHLMAAQNRLDRWLPEAVGADEFELEKAILRQVAEVWLYQRSIFDARPYSILDEITYASENGFLDEFILTARPGSFVEARRDWLAENPDGNAAYVEWFQRTFERDPPGWSRGSQ
;
A
#
# COMPACT_ATOMS: atom_id res chain seq x y z
N MET A 1 77.70 10.81 15.59
CA MET A 1 77.86 10.67 17.05
C MET A 1 76.56 11.09 17.71
N PRO A 2 76.11 10.46 18.80
CA PRO A 2 76.32 9.08 19.26
C PRO A 2 74.93 8.42 19.57
N ARG A 3 74.74 7.15 19.96
CA ARG A 3 75.55 5.96 20.17
C ARG A 3 74.56 4.79 20.33
N SER A 4 74.94 3.65 19.75
CA SER A 4 75.02 2.32 20.39
C SER A 4 73.76 1.73 21.01
N ASN A 5 73.50 0.44 21.01
CA ASN A 5 74.16 -0.79 20.61
C ASN A 5 73.28 -1.82 21.32
N ASN A 6 73.02 -2.96 20.71
CA ASN A 6 73.45 -4.23 21.27
C ASN A 6 72.90 -5.35 20.39
N ARG A 7 73.80 -5.91 19.59
CA ARG A 7 73.74 -7.34 19.26
C ARG A 7 74.40 -8.10 20.42
N PRO A 8 74.04 -9.37 20.57
CA PRO A 8 75.07 -10.36 20.27
C PRO A 8 74.60 -11.33 19.19
N LEU A 9 75.56 -11.66 18.33
CA LEU A 9 75.59 -12.88 17.55
C LEU A 9 75.74 -14.07 18.51
N TYR A 10 75.20 -15.24 18.17
CA TYR A 10 76.00 -16.45 17.93
C TYR A 10 75.16 -17.66 17.46
N ARG A 11 75.61 -18.22 16.33
CA ARG A 11 75.66 -19.63 15.89
C ARG A 11 74.39 -20.50 15.76
N SER A 12 74.08 -20.73 14.48
CA SER A 12 73.79 -22.02 13.81
C SER A 12 74.21 -23.29 14.57
N PHE A 13 73.37 -24.33 14.58
CA PHE A 13 73.58 -25.60 13.84
C PHE A 13 72.46 -26.63 14.09
N ALA A 14 72.15 -27.38 13.02
CA ALA A 14 71.64 -28.75 12.96
C ALA A 14 70.14 -29.04 13.20
N ALA A 15 69.47 -29.47 12.11
CA ALA A 15 68.39 -30.44 12.17
C ALA A 15 68.96 -31.83 12.53
N PRO A 16 68.14 -32.72 13.12
CA PRO A 16 67.70 -33.85 12.31
C PRO A 16 66.22 -34.24 12.51
N GLU A 17 65.66 -34.68 11.39
CA GLU A 17 64.80 -35.85 11.18
C GLU A 17 63.76 -36.32 12.23
N SER A 18 62.57 -36.57 11.68
CA SER A 18 61.66 -37.68 11.99
C SER A 18 60.50 -37.44 12.97
N ALA A 19 59.31 -37.49 12.37
CA ALA A 19 58.12 -38.22 12.81
C ALA A 19 57.47 -37.85 14.16
N ALA A 20 56.26 -37.29 14.08
CA ALA A 20 55.05 -38.01 14.48
C ALA A 20 53.81 -37.10 14.38
N LEU A 21 52.78 -37.67 13.75
CA LEU A 21 51.38 -37.27 13.83
C LEU A 21 50.96 -36.76 15.21
N LEU A 22 50.24 -35.63 15.25
CA LEU A 22 49.06 -35.45 16.09
C LEU A 22 48.16 -34.38 15.45
N ILE A 23 47.19 -34.86 14.67
CA ILE A 23 46.04 -34.10 14.19
C ILE A 23 45.20 -33.78 15.43
N LEU A 24 45.18 -32.52 15.86
CA LEU A 24 44.26 -32.04 16.90
C LEU A 24 43.35 -30.96 16.30
N SER A 25 42.23 -31.44 15.78
CA SER A 25 40.88 -30.87 15.87
C SER A 25 40.77 -29.44 16.39
N PHE A 26 40.52 -28.48 15.49
CA PHE A 26 39.71 -27.31 15.81
C PHE A 26 38.66 -27.12 14.72
N LEU A 27 37.58 -27.87 14.85
CA LEU A 27 36.35 -27.68 14.11
C LEU A 27 35.78 -26.32 14.58
N PHE A 28 36.05 -25.27 13.82
CA PHE A 28 35.44 -23.96 14.03
C PHE A 28 33.96 -24.10 13.65
N VAL A 29 33.13 -24.50 14.61
CA VAL A 29 31.67 -24.42 14.50
C VAL A 29 31.34 -22.94 14.46
N LEU A 30 31.22 -22.40 13.24
CA LEU A 30 30.52 -21.15 13.01
C LEU A 30 29.13 -21.31 13.63
N PRO A 31 28.75 -20.52 14.67
CA PRO A 31 27.37 -20.48 15.07
C PRO A 31 26.63 -19.88 13.88
N VAL A 32 25.87 -20.74 13.19
CA VAL A 32 24.84 -20.31 12.26
C VAL A 32 23.94 -19.41 13.10
N LEU A 33 24.03 -18.09 12.88
CA LEU A 33 22.98 -17.18 13.25
C LEU A 33 21.73 -17.69 12.53
N ALA A 34 20.94 -18.50 13.22
CA ALA A 34 19.54 -18.64 12.91
C ALA A 34 18.95 -17.25 13.11
N CYS A 35 18.92 -16.46 12.05
CA CYS A 35 18.00 -15.34 11.96
C CYS A 35 16.64 -15.92 12.31
N ALA A 36 16.12 -15.56 13.48
CA ALA A 36 14.78 -15.89 13.88
C ALA A 36 13.84 -15.22 12.86
N SER A 37 13.50 -15.96 11.81
CA SER A 37 12.44 -15.63 10.86
C SER A 37 11.10 -15.96 11.52
N GLY A 38 10.87 -15.42 12.72
CA GLY A 38 9.53 -15.39 13.27
C GLY A 38 8.72 -14.45 12.38
N GLN A 39 7.65 -14.95 11.76
CA GLN A 39 6.66 -14.09 11.13
C GLN A 39 6.29 -13.01 12.15
N VAL A 40 6.44 -11.74 11.77
CA VAL A 40 6.06 -10.62 12.61
C VAL A 40 4.55 -10.71 12.78
N GLU A 41 4.10 -11.18 13.95
CA GLU A 41 2.69 -11.25 14.28
C GLU A 41 2.10 -9.84 14.31
N LEU A 42 1.00 -9.63 13.58
CA LEU A 42 0.33 -8.34 13.57
C LEU A 42 -0.40 -8.10 14.91
N PRO A 43 -0.42 -6.84 15.40
CA PRO A 43 -1.24 -6.49 16.54
C PRO A 43 -2.72 -6.69 16.22
N ASN A 44 -3.55 -6.83 17.25
CA ASN A 44 -5.00 -6.90 17.05
C ASN A 44 -5.51 -5.60 16.40
N PRO A 45 -6.32 -5.71 15.32
CA PRO A 45 -6.86 -4.54 14.65
C PRO A 45 -7.72 -3.71 15.58
N ARG A 46 -7.47 -2.40 15.58
CA ARG A 46 -8.28 -1.46 16.35
C ARG A 46 -9.57 -1.15 15.61
N ARG A 47 -10.63 -0.92 16.38
CA ARG A 47 -11.89 -0.42 15.85
C ARG A 47 -11.71 1.01 15.36
N LEU A 48 -12.17 1.29 14.15
CA LEU A 48 -12.24 2.65 13.62
C LEU A 48 -13.55 3.28 14.08
N VAL A 49 -13.48 4.53 14.52
CA VAL A 49 -14.64 5.35 14.84
C VAL A 49 -14.41 6.73 14.25
N ILE A 50 -15.38 7.24 13.49
CA ILE A 50 -15.36 8.62 12.97
C ILE A 50 -16.25 9.53 13.83
N TYR A 51 -16.27 10.83 13.52
CA TYR A 51 -16.91 11.85 14.37
C TYR A 51 -18.39 11.57 14.65
N SER A 52 -19.15 11.11 13.65
CA SER A 52 -20.57 10.71 13.78
C SER A 52 -20.80 9.49 14.67
N GLY A 53 -19.74 8.79 15.07
CA GLY A 53 -19.82 7.55 15.85
C GLY A 53 -19.99 6.29 15.00
N ALA A 54 -20.02 6.38 13.67
CA ALA A 54 -19.98 5.22 12.78
C ALA A 54 -18.70 4.40 13.01
N ARG A 55 -18.79 3.07 12.88
CA ARG A 55 -17.75 2.14 13.32
C ARG A 55 -17.41 1.11 12.26
N LEU A 56 -16.13 0.79 12.15
CA LEU A 56 -15.65 -0.39 11.43
C LEU A 56 -14.80 -1.25 12.37
N THR A 57 -15.02 -2.56 12.35
CA THR A 57 -14.29 -3.53 13.18
C THR A 57 -13.61 -4.54 12.26
N PRO A 58 -12.38 -4.26 11.78
CA PRO A 58 -11.67 -5.18 10.91
C PRO A 58 -11.29 -6.47 11.64
N GLU A 59 -11.34 -7.58 10.93
CA GLU A 59 -10.95 -8.90 11.42
C GLU A 59 -9.43 -9.09 11.30
N LYS A 60 -8.81 -9.77 12.28
CA LYS A 60 -7.34 -9.93 12.32
C LYS A 60 -6.83 -10.71 11.10
N GLU A 61 -7.48 -11.82 10.76
CA GLU A 61 -7.11 -12.68 9.63
C GLU A 61 -7.13 -11.90 8.30
N ARG A 62 -8.20 -11.13 8.05
CA ARG A 62 -8.27 -10.23 6.89
C ARG A 62 -7.10 -9.22 6.87
N MET A 63 -6.70 -8.66 8.01
CA MET A 63 -5.59 -7.70 8.05
C MET A 63 -4.22 -8.37 7.81
N GLU A 64 -4.06 -9.65 8.13
CA GLU A 64 -2.86 -10.43 7.81
C GLU A 64 -2.74 -10.69 6.30
N GLU A 65 -3.85 -11.01 5.64
CA GLU A 65 -3.89 -11.14 4.18
C GLU A 65 -3.56 -9.80 3.48
N VAL A 66 -4.14 -8.71 3.97
CA VAL A 66 -3.86 -7.35 3.46
C VAL A 66 -2.38 -7.00 3.68
N ASP A 67 -1.79 -7.31 4.83
CA ASP A 67 -0.37 -7.06 5.12
C ASP A 67 0.55 -7.74 4.12
N ALA A 68 0.35 -9.05 3.88
CA ALA A 68 1.18 -9.82 2.97
C ALA A 68 1.17 -9.21 1.56
N ARG A 69 -0.03 -8.90 1.06
CA ARG A 69 -0.24 -8.30 -0.25
C ARG A 69 0.31 -6.88 -0.34
N VAL A 70 0.11 -6.05 0.68
CA VAL A 70 0.62 -4.67 0.72
C VAL A 70 2.13 -4.64 0.73
N ARG A 71 2.79 -5.51 1.50
CA ARG A 71 4.26 -5.60 1.50
C ARG A 71 4.80 -5.96 0.13
N GLU A 72 4.26 -7.00 -0.50
CA GLU A 72 4.66 -7.40 -1.86
C GLU A 72 4.45 -6.26 -2.88
N GLN A 73 3.31 -5.57 -2.79
CA GLN A 73 3.00 -4.48 -3.71
C GLN A 73 3.90 -3.26 -3.51
N MET A 74 4.22 -2.93 -2.26
CA MET A 74 5.16 -1.86 -1.95
C MET A 74 6.59 -2.19 -2.36
N ASP A 75 6.99 -3.46 -2.29
CA ASP A 75 8.27 -3.93 -2.83
C ASP A 75 8.32 -3.76 -4.35
N SER A 76 7.25 -4.14 -5.07
CA SER A 76 7.14 -3.87 -6.51
C SER A 76 7.26 -2.38 -6.84
N ILE A 77 6.50 -1.53 -6.13
CA ILE A 77 6.55 -0.07 -6.30
C ILE A 77 7.96 0.50 -6.08
N THR A 78 8.74 -0.10 -5.19
CA THR A 78 10.07 0.39 -4.83
C THR A 78 11.17 -0.16 -5.75
N LEU A 79 11.04 -1.41 -6.18
CA LEU A 79 12.12 -2.16 -6.81
C LEU A 79 11.95 -2.35 -8.32
N ASP A 80 10.75 -2.23 -8.87
CA ASP A 80 10.48 -2.44 -10.30
C ASP A 80 10.88 -1.20 -11.13
N PRO A 81 11.89 -1.30 -12.01
CA PRO A 81 12.32 -0.16 -12.83
C PRO A 81 11.46 0.08 -14.07
N SER A 82 10.45 -0.77 -14.35
CA SER A 82 9.62 -0.69 -15.56
C SER A 82 8.53 0.40 -15.51
N PHE A 83 8.35 1.05 -14.38
CA PHE A 83 7.44 2.18 -14.24
C PHE A 83 7.96 3.21 -13.24
N MET A 84 7.33 4.38 -13.24
CA MET A 84 7.64 5.46 -12.31
C MET A 84 6.37 6.10 -11.74
N ILE A 85 6.35 6.28 -10.42
CA ILE A 85 5.28 6.98 -9.71
C ILE A 85 5.81 8.31 -9.19
N ILE A 86 5.34 9.42 -9.78
CA ILE A 86 5.70 10.77 -9.37
C ILE A 86 4.59 11.33 -8.47
N THR A 87 4.90 11.51 -7.18
CA THR A 87 3.97 12.09 -6.21
C THR A 87 4.25 13.58 -5.98
N GLN A 88 3.22 14.41 -6.11
CA GLN A 88 3.28 15.85 -5.84
C GLN A 88 2.50 16.17 -4.56
N PRO A 89 3.11 16.81 -3.56
CA PRO A 89 2.37 17.27 -2.40
C PRO A 89 1.46 18.44 -2.80
N GLN A 90 0.24 18.46 -2.29
CA GLN A 90 -0.68 19.58 -2.47
C GLN A 90 -1.32 20.03 -1.16
N GLU A 91 -1.87 21.24 -1.19
CA GLU A 91 -2.68 21.77 -0.11
C GLU A 91 -4.11 21.21 -0.17
N GLY A 92 -4.68 20.96 1.01
CA GLY A 92 -6.04 20.47 1.14
C GLY A 92 -6.24 18.99 0.78
N PRO A 93 -7.42 18.45 1.11
CA PRO A 93 -7.78 17.08 0.77
C PRO A 93 -7.97 16.89 -0.74
N VAL A 94 -7.63 15.71 -1.27
CA VAL A 94 -7.70 15.38 -2.70
C VAL A 94 -8.03 13.92 -2.90
N TYR A 95 -8.94 13.57 -3.79
CA TYR A 95 -9.18 12.17 -4.11
C TYR A 95 -8.09 11.57 -4.99
N PRO A 96 -7.81 10.25 -4.88
CA PRO A 96 -6.75 9.60 -5.67
C PRO A 96 -6.87 9.86 -7.19
N TRP A 97 -8.08 9.93 -7.73
CA TRP A 97 -8.34 10.13 -9.16
C TRP A 97 -8.20 11.58 -9.65
N GLU A 98 -8.40 12.60 -8.81
CA GLU A 98 -8.61 13.99 -9.28
C GLU A 98 -7.45 14.52 -10.11
N GLN A 99 -6.22 14.29 -9.65
CA GLN A 99 -4.99 14.77 -10.27
C GLN A 99 -4.08 13.63 -10.75
N MET A 100 -4.59 12.40 -10.81
CA MET A 100 -3.84 11.29 -11.37
C MET A 100 -3.77 11.41 -12.89
N ARG A 101 -2.57 11.37 -13.47
CA ARG A 101 -2.36 11.37 -14.92
C ARG A 101 -1.30 10.36 -15.30
N LEU A 102 -1.70 9.39 -16.13
CA LEU A 102 -0.78 8.51 -16.83
C LEU A 102 -0.17 9.26 -18.03
N ASN A 103 1.10 9.00 -18.31
CA ASN A 103 1.71 9.46 -19.55
C ASN A 103 1.23 8.64 -20.75
N ALA A 104 1.56 9.10 -21.96
CA ALA A 104 1.15 8.43 -23.19
C ALA A 104 1.73 7.01 -23.33
N GLN A 105 2.86 6.72 -22.68
CA GLN A 105 3.54 5.43 -22.72
C GLN A 105 2.96 4.41 -21.71
N GLY A 106 2.15 4.86 -20.73
CA GLY A 106 1.60 3.98 -19.69
C GLY A 106 2.63 3.45 -18.69
N ASP A 107 3.83 4.06 -18.63
CA ASP A 107 4.91 3.67 -17.71
C ASP A 107 5.12 4.67 -16.58
N THR A 108 4.51 5.85 -16.66
CA THR A 108 4.66 6.90 -15.65
C THR A 108 3.31 7.44 -15.24
N VAL A 109 3.10 7.54 -13.93
CA VAL A 109 1.91 8.15 -13.35
C VAL A 109 2.31 9.32 -12.47
N ASN A 110 1.66 10.46 -12.69
CA ASN A 110 1.72 11.60 -11.78
C ASN A 110 0.48 11.56 -10.89
N LEU A 111 0.65 11.81 -9.61
CA LEU A 111 -0.47 11.95 -8.69
C LEU A 111 -0.20 13.03 -7.65
N SER A 112 -1.27 13.61 -7.12
CA SER A 112 -1.20 14.54 -6.02
C SER A 112 -1.71 13.90 -4.74
N TYR A 113 -1.14 14.30 -3.61
CA TYR A 113 -1.60 13.86 -2.31
C TYR A 113 -1.40 14.97 -1.28
N GLN A 114 -2.23 14.99 -0.25
CA GLN A 114 -2.01 15.89 0.88
C GLN A 114 -0.97 15.28 1.83
N PRO A 115 0.11 15.99 2.19
CA PRO A 115 1.01 15.56 3.25
C PRO A 115 0.27 15.44 4.60
N GLY A 116 0.60 14.43 5.39
CA GLY A 116 -0.04 14.25 6.71
C GLY A 116 0.34 12.98 7.48
N GLY A 117 1.46 12.35 7.11
CA GLY A 117 1.95 11.07 7.62
C GLY A 117 2.35 10.13 6.48
N GLY A 118 3.38 9.30 6.71
CA GLY A 118 3.92 8.41 5.67
C GLY A 118 2.91 7.36 5.18
N LEU A 119 2.03 6.88 6.06
CA LEU A 119 1.07 5.83 5.75
C LEU A 119 0.05 6.27 4.69
N ARG A 120 -0.46 7.51 4.76
CA ARG A 120 -1.40 8.06 3.77
C ARG A 120 -0.87 7.92 2.35
N ARG A 121 0.43 8.20 2.14
CA ARG A 121 1.07 8.08 0.82
C ARG A 121 0.96 6.66 0.26
N GLY A 122 1.03 5.63 1.10
CA GLY A 122 0.94 4.23 0.67
C GLY A 122 -0.34 3.89 -0.09
N ALA A 123 -1.50 4.35 0.39
CA ALA A 123 -2.78 4.12 -0.29
C ALA A 123 -2.82 4.76 -1.70
N TYR A 124 -2.26 5.96 -1.83
CA TYR A 124 -2.14 6.65 -3.12
C TYR A 124 -1.14 5.98 -4.07
N LEU A 125 -0.02 5.47 -3.54
CA LEU A 125 0.95 4.71 -4.34
C LEU A 125 0.33 3.42 -4.87
N ILE A 126 -0.45 2.71 -4.05
CA ILE A 126 -1.16 1.50 -4.48
C ILE A 126 -2.21 1.81 -5.56
N TYR A 127 -3.00 2.87 -5.38
CA TYR A 127 -3.93 3.34 -6.41
C TYR A 127 -3.22 3.56 -7.75
N ALA A 128 -2.14 4.34 -7.74
CA ALA A 128 -1.38 4.68 -8.94
C ALA A 128 -0.69 3.47 -9.58
N HIS A 129 -0.17 2.56 -8.75
CA HIS A 129 0.46 1.32 -9.19
C HIS A 129 -0.52 0.40 -9.92
N LEU A 130 -1.75 0.24 -9.43
CA LEU A 130 -2.73 -0.62 -10.09
C LEU A 130 -3.14 -0.08 -11.47
N HIS A 131 -3.29 1.24 -11.61
CA HIS A 131 -3.52 1.85 -12.92
C HIS A 131 -2.34 1.65 -13.88
N LEU A 132 -1.10 1.70 -13.40
CA LEU A 132 0.09 1.36 -14.20
C LEU A 132 0.08 -0.11 -14.62
N MET A 133 -0.24 -1.04 -13.70
CA MET A 133 -0.30 -2.46 -14.02
C MET A 133 -1.40 -2.77 -15.04
N ALA A 134 -2.54 -2.08 -14.97
CA ALA A 134 -3.59 -2.15 -15.99
C ALA A 134 -3.08 -1.62 -17.35
N ALA A 135 -2.44 -0.45 -17.39
CA ALA A 135 -1.89 0.14 -18.61
C ALA A 135 -0.81 -0.72 -19.28
N GLN A 136 -0.03 -1.45 -18.47
CA GLN A 136 1.04 -2.35 -18.93
C GLN A 136 0.58 -3.79 -19.19
N ASN A 137 -0.71 -4.10 -19.02
CA ASN A 137 -1.26 -5.45 -19.12
C ASN A 137 -0.57 -6.48 -18.19
N ARG A 138 -0.34 -6.06 -16.94
CA ARG A 138 0.30 -6.83 -15.85
C ARG A 138 -0.60 -6.91 -14.61
N LEU A 139 -1.90 -6.67 -14.78
CA LEU A 139 -2.87 -6.58 -13.70
C LEU A 139 -3.19 -7.95 -13.08
N ASP A 140 -3.02 -9.03 -13.85
CA ASP A 140 -3.27 -10.42 -13.45
C ASP A 140 -2.60 -10.81 -12.13
N ARG A 141 -1.39 -10.31 -11.88
CA ARG A 141 -0.68 -10.55 -10.63
C ARG A 141 -1.31 -9.86 -9.43
N TRP A 142 -1.84 -8.65 -9.63
CA TRP A 142 -2.17 -7.73 -8.54
C TRP A 142 -3.67 -7.63 -8.24
N LEU A 143 -4.49 -7.82 -9.27
CA LEU A 143 -5.94 -7.70 -9.23
C LEU A 143 -6.56 -8.61 -10.31
N PRO A 144 -6.40 -9.94 -10.17
CA PRO A 144 -6.83 -10.91 -11.19
C PRO A 144 -8.33 -10.82 -11.52
N GLU A 145 -9.16 -10.46 -10.55
CA GLU A 145 -10.61 -10.29 -10.71
C GLU A 145 -11.00 -9.14 -11.64
N ALA A 146 -10.11 -8.18 -11.86
CA ALA A 146 -10.34 -7.01 -12.71
C ALA A 146 -9.71 -7.15 -14.10
N VAL A 147 -9.10 -8.29 -14.43
CA VAL A 147 -8.51 -8.53 -15.74
C VAL A 147 -9.61 -8.56 -16.81
N GLY A 148 -9.52 -7.65 -17.77
CA GLY A 148 -10.52 -7.51 -18.84
C GLY A 148 -11.82 -6.86 -18.42
N ALA A 149 -11.90 -6.33 -17.19
CA ALA A 149 -13.01 -5.51 -16.74
C ALA A 149 -13.11 -4.21 -17.57
N ASP A 150 -14.33 -3.66 -17.67
CA ASP A 150 -14.50 -2.31 -18.21
C ASP A 150 -13.92 -1.25 -17.27
N GLU A 151 -13.92 0.01 -17.70
CA GLU A 151 -13.28 1.11 -16.97
C GLU A 151 -13.88 1.31 -15.58
N PHE A 152 -15.21 1.13 -15.42
CA PHE A 152 -15.89 1.33 -14.15
C PHE A 152 -15.60 0.19 -13.18
N GLU A 153 -15.73 -1.06 -13.63
CA GLU A 153 -15.45 -2.23 -12.80
C GLU A 153 -13.96 -2.32 -12.42
N LEU A 154 -13.06 -1.88 -13.30
CA LEU A 154 -11.64 -1.70 -12.96
C LEU A 154 -11.45 -0.67 -11.84
N GLU A 155 -12.02 0.53 -11.99
CA GLU A 155 -11.90 1.59 -10.98
C GLU A 155 -12.46 1.15 -9.63
N LYS A 156 -13.62 0.48 -9.63
CA LYS A 156 -14.26 -0.08 -8.44
C LYS A 156 -13.36 -1.10 -7.73
N ALA A 157 -12.76 -2.03 -8.48
CA ALA A 157 -11.85 -3.02 -7.92
C ALA A 157 -10.59 -2.36 -7.34
N ILE A 158 -10.03 -1.36 -8.02
CA ILE A 158 -8.89 -0.57 -7.53
C ILE A 158 -9.26 0.20 -6.25
N LEU A 159 -10.40 0.87 -6.20
CA LEU A 159 -10.81 1.64 -5.03
C LEU A 159 -11.17 0.75 -3.84
N ARG A 160 -11.70 -0.45 -4.08
CA ARG A 160 -11.86 -1.47 -3.03
C ARG A 160 -10.51 -1.85 -2.44
N GLN A 161 -9.50 -2.09 -3.27
CA GLN A 161 -8.14 -2.37 -2.81
C GLN A 161 -7.55 -1.20 -2.00
N VAL A 162 -7.77 0.04 -2.44
CA VAL A 162 -7.37 1.24 -1.68
C VAL A 162 -8.09 1.33 -0.34
N ALA A 163 -9.39 1.02 -0.29
CA ALA A 163 -10.15 0.95 0.95
C ALA A 163 -9.57 -0.05 1.96
N GLU A 164 -9.16 -1.23 1.49
CA GLU A 164 -8.54 -2.26 2.34
C GLU A 164 -7.20 -1.81 2.90
N VAL A 165 -6.36 -1.21 2.06
CA VAL A 165 -5.06 -0.67 2.46
C VAL A 165 -5.25 0.39 3.54
N TRP A 166 -6.20 1.30 3.35
CA TRP A 166 -6.45 2.35 4.33
C TRP A 166 -7.03 1.79 5.62
N LEU A 167 -7.96 0.84 5.55
CA LEU A 167 -8.49 0.13 6.72
C LEU A 167 -7.39 -0.55 7.53
N TYR A 168 -6.46 -1.23 6.86
CA TYR A 168 -5.27 -1.84 7.45
C TYR A 168 -4.37 -0.81 8.13
N GLN A 169 -4.01 0.28 7.44
CA GLN A 169 -3.17 1.32 8.01
C GLN A 169 -3.80 2.01 9.23
N ARG A 170 -5.12 2.23 9.20
CA ARG A 170 -5.89 2.83 10.29
C ARG A 170 -6.00 1.89 11.49
N SER A 171 -6.30 0.61 11.26
CA SER A 171 -6.53 -0.36 12.34
C SER A 171 -5.24 -0.86 12.98
N ILE A 172 -4.22 -1.18 12.19
CA ILE A 172 -2.96 -1.80 12.62
C ILE A 172 -1.92 -0.76 13.04
N PHE A 173 -1.74 0.31 12.26
CA PHE A 173 -0.62 1.26 12.45
C PHE A 173 -1.00 2.65 12.93
N ASP A 174 -2.27 2.90 13.26
CA ASP A 174 -2.72 4.21 13.72
C ASP A 174 -2.45 5.35 12.77
N ALA A 175 -2.66 5.09 11.48
CA ALA A 175 -2.73 6.17 10.51
C ALA A 175 -3.75 7.22 10.98
N ARG A 176 -3.32 8.49 10.93
CA ARG A 176 -4.20 9.60 11.29
C ARG A 176 -5.44 9.61 10.38
N PRO A 177 -6.63 9.91 10.92
CA PRO A 177 -7.84 10.03 10.10
C PRO A 177 -7.61 10.96 8.91
N TYR A 178 -8.22 10.60 7.80
CA TYR A 178 -8.14 11.39 6.58
C TYR A 178 -9.42 11.18 5.78
N SER A 179 -10.24 12.23 5.75
CA SER A 179 -11.65 12.16 5.31
C SER A 179 -11.82 11.48 3.97
N ILE A 180 -10.99 11.82 2.99
CA ILE A 180 -11.05 11.28 1.63
C ILE A 180 -10.91 9.75 1.61
N LEU A 181 -9.90 9.21 2.30
CA LEU A 181 -9.68 7.77 2.34
C LEU A 181 -10.66 7.08 3.31
N ASP A 182 -11.04 7.74 4.40
CA ASP A 182 -12.09 7.23 5.30
C ASP A 182 -13.44 7.12 4.54
N GLU A 183 -13.78 8.06 3.66
CA GLU A 183 -15.00 8.01 2.84
C GLU A 183 -15.01 6.83 1.86
N ILE A 184 -13.90 6.60 1.15
CA ILE A 184 -13.74 5.44 0.27
C ILE A 184 -13.86 4.14 1.08
N THR A 185 -13.18 4.05 2.23
CA THR A 185 -13.22 2.85 3.08
C THR A 185 -14.62 2.58 3.62
N TYR A 186 -15.30 3.57 4.18
CA TYR A 186 -16.65 3.36 4.71
C TYR A 186 -17.66 3.07 3.59
N ALA A 187 -17.54 3.68 2.41
CA ALA A 187 -18.39 3.36 1.27
C ALA A 187 -18.19 1.90 0.85
N SER A 188 -16.94 1.44 0.76
CA SER A 188 -16.62 0.04 0.47
C SER A 188 -17.18 -0.93 1.51
N GLU A 189 -16.98 -0.66 2.80
CA GLU A 189 -17.41 -1.57 3.87
C GLU A 189 -18.94 -1.59 4.09
N ASN A 190 -19.67 -0.59 3.60
CA ASN A 190 -21.13 -0.50 3.73
C ASN A 190 -21.88 -0.79 2.42
N GLY A 191 -21.19 -1.21 1.36
CA GLY A 191 -21.81 -1.55 0.08
C GLY A 191 -22.25 -0.36 -0.77
N PHE A 192 -21.70 0.83 -0.51
CA PHE A 192 -22.02 2.08 -1.21
C PHE A 192 -20.91 2.55 -2.17
N LEU A 193 -19.96 1.67 -2.51
CA LEU A 193 -18.79 2.07 -3.31
C LEU A 193 -19.18 2.49 -4.72
N ASP A 194 -20.14 1.80 -5.33
CA ASP A 194 -20.61 2.07 -6.68
C ASP A 194 -21.27 3.45 -6.73
N GLU A 195 -22.21 3.72 -5.81
CA GLU A 195 -22.89 5.01 -5.65
C GLU A 195 -21.91 6.14 -5.38
N PHE A 196 -20.92 5.88 -4.52
CA PHE A 196 -19.88 6.84 -4.21
C PHE A 196 -19.07 7.22 -5.46
N ILE A 197 -18.62 6.25 -6.25
CA ILE A 197 -17.85 6.51 -7.49
C ILE A 197 -18.70 7.26 -8.52
N LEU A 198 -19.92 6.77 -8.77
CA LEU A 198 -20.83 7.32 -9.79
C LEU A 198 -21.33 8.72 -9.42
N THR A 199 -21.42 9.04 -8.13
CA THR A 199 -21.78 10.39 -7.64
C THR A 199 -20.58 11.33 -7.63
N ALA A 200 -19.40 10.85 -7.21
CA ALA A 200 -18.18 11.67 -7.17
C ALA A 200 -17.65 12.02 -8.56
N ARG A 201 -17.89 11.16 -9.56
CA ARG A 201 -17.31 11.25 -10.92
C ARG A 201 -18.36 11.13 -12.02
N PRO A 202 -19.40 11.98 -12.05
CA PRO A 202 -20.54 11.81 -12.95
C PRO A 202 -20.18 11.87 -14.44
N GLY A 203 -19.08 12.54 -14.79
CA GLY A 203 -18.59 12.63 -16.17
C GLY A 203 -17.61 11.53 -16.60
N SER A 204 -17.04 10.75 -15.68
CA SER A 204 -16.09 9.68 -16.03
C SER A 204 -16.79 8.41 -16.48
N PHE A 205 -17.96 8.10 -15.90
CA PHE A 205 -18.64 6.82 -16.07
C PHE A 205 -20.09 7.02 -16.49
N VAL A 206 -20.32 7.78 -17.57
CA VAL A 206 -21.67 8.22 -17.98
C VAL A 206 -22.59 7.04 -18.27
N GLU A 207 -22.10 6.03 -19.00
CA GLU A 207 -22.89 4.85 -19.36
C GLU A 207 -23.17 3.99 -18.13
N ALA A 208 -22.15 3.65 -17.35
CA ALA A 208 -22.32 2.90 -16.10
C ALA A 208 -23.26 3.60 -15.12
N ARG A 209 -23.19 4.93 -14.99
CA ARG A 209 -24.10 5.72 -14.16
C ARG A 209 -25.54 5.62 -14.64
N ARG A 210 -25.77 5.74 -15.95
CA ARG A 210 -27.10 5.64 -16.54
C ARG A 210 -27.70 4.26 -16.30
N ASP A 211 -26.92 3.22 -16.56
CA ASP A 211 -27.38 1.83 -16.46
C ASP A 211 -27.65 1.48 -14.98
N TRP A 212 -26.76 1.89 -14.07
CA TRP A 212 -26.97 1.73 -12.63
C TRP A 212 -28.22 2.46 -12.12
N LEU A 213 -28.49 3.69 -12.57
CA LEU A 213 -29.71 4.44 -12.18
C LEU A 213 -30.99 3.79 -12.72
N ALA A 214 -30.94 3.12 -13.88
CA ALA A 214 -32.07 2.40 -14.42
C ALA A 214 -32.39 1.14 -13.59
N GLU A 215 -31.37 0.48 -13.06
CA GLU A 215 -31.49 -0.69 -12.18
C GLU A 215 -31.82 -0.33 -10.73
N ASN A 216 -31.36 0.85 -10.26
CA ASN A 216 -31.43 1.29 -8.87
C ASN A 216 -32.08 2.68 -8.75
N PRO A 217 -33.39 2.82 -9.04
CA PRO A 217 -34.06 4.11 -9.09
C PRO A 217 -33.99 4.89 -7.77
N ASP A 218 -33.96 4.19 -6.62
CA ASP A 218 -33.87 4.80 -5.28
C ASP A 218 -32.45 4.76 -4.70
N GLY A 219 -31.48 4.14 -5.37
CA GLY A 219 -30.15 3.88 -4.81
C GLY A 219 -29.41 5.15 -4.39
N ASN A 220 -29.59 6.22 -5.17
CA ASN A 220 -28.93 7.50 -4.92
C ASN A 220 -29.46 8.16 -3.63
N ALA A 221 -30.76 8.02 -3.34
CA ALA A 221 -31.35 8.58 -2.11
C ALA A 221 -30.82 7.84 -0.86
N ALA A 222 -30.75 6.52 -0.90
CA ALA A 222 -30.21 5.70 0.18
C ALA A 222 -28.73 6.02 0.45
N TYR A 223 -27.93 6.17 -0.62
CA TYR A 223 -26.53 6.58 -0.52
C TYR A 223 -26.38 7.97 0.10
N VAL A 224 -27.12 8.97 -0.38
CA VAL A 224 -27.05 10.35 0.13
C VAL A 224 -27.43 10.40 1.61
N GLU A 225 -28.53 9.74 2.00
CA GLU A 225 -28.96 9.68 3.40
C GLU A 225 -27.88 9.02 4.28
N TRP A 226 -27.34 7.87 3.85
CA TRP A 226 -26.27 7.19 4.56
C TRP A 226 -25.02 8.08 4.68
N PHE A 227 -24.60 8.73 3.60
CA PHE A 227 -23.40 9.56 3.58
C PHE A 227 -23.55 10.76 4.51
N GLN A 228 -24.68 11.47 4.45
CA GLN A 228 -24.96 12.61 5.32
C GLN A 228 -25.02 12.20 6.80
N ARG A 229 -25.63 11.05 7.12
CA ARG A 229 -25.64 10.51 8.49
C ARG A 229 -24.23 10.12 8.97
N THR A 230 -23.38 9.64 8.07
CA THR A 230 -22.06 9.09 8.40
C THR A 230 -20.99 10.18 8.48
N PHE A 231 -21.01 11.16 7.58
CA PHE A 231 -19.98 12.19 7.45
C PHE A 231 -20.46 13.61 7.79
N GLU A 232 -21.74 13.77 8.10
CA GLU A 232 -22.36 15.05 8.49
C GLU A 232 -22.15 16.15 7.43
N ARG A 233 -22.08 15.74 6.16
CA ARG A 233 -21.88 16.62 4.99
C ARG A 233 -22.47 16.00 3.73
N ASP A 234 -22.60 16.80 2.68
CA ASP A 234 -23.03 16.32 1.36
C ASP A 234 -21.94 15.44 0.70
N PRO A 235 -22.35 14.43 -0.10
CA PRO A 235 -21.41 13.57 -0.81
C PRO A 235 -20.59 14.32 -1.86
N PRO A 236 -19.39 13.83 -2.20
CA PRO A 236 -18.57 14.41 -3.27
C PRO A 236 -19.33 14.43 -4.60
N GLY A 237 -19.10 15.47 -5.41
CA GLY A 237 -19.78 15.63 -6.70
C GLY A 237 -21.25 16.04 -6.60
N TRP A 238 -21.84 16.07 -5.40
CA TRP A 238 -23.21 16.50 -5.20
C TRP A 238 -23.34 18.02 -5.32
N SER A 239 -24.18 18.46 -6.24
CA SER A 239 -24.73 19.82 -6.24
C SER A 239 -26.25 19.73 -6.14
N ARG A 240 -26.86 20.63 -5.37
CA ARG A 240 -28.30 20.63 -5.03
C ARG A 240 -29.25 20.72 -6.26
N GLY A 241 -28.72 20.80 -7.48
CA GLY A 241 -29.44 20.84 -8.76
C GLY A 241 -29.12 19.71 -9.73
N SER A 242 -28.60 18.57 -9.25
CA SER A 242 -28.24 17.39 -10.06
C SER A 242 -29.30 16.26 -10.05
N GLN A 243 -30.54 16.59 -9.68
CA GLN A 243 -31.72 15.73 -9.81
C GLN A 243 -32.30 15.81 -11.23
#